data_AF-A0A941ESQ3-F1
#
_entry.id   AF-A0A941ESQ3-F1
#
_cell.length_a   1.000
_cell.length_b   1.000
_cell.length_c   1.000
_cell.angle_alpha   90.00
_cell.angle_beta   90.00
_cell.angle_gamma   90.00
#
_symmetry.space_group_name_H-M   'P 1'
#
loop_
_entity.id
_entity.type
_entity.pdbx_description
1 polymer ?
#
loop_
_entity_poly.entity_id
_entity_poly.type
_entity_poly.pdbx_seq_one_letter_code
_entity_poly.pdbx_strand_id
1 'polypeptide(L)'
;MTEAWTTPEQLAVKFAEFETALSAHWERPKAWGIMHEDAEGRIVVDRAEAGEQLDLLAMAALSMATGDCCGTYVTRIDAAELDMAIATLAPAEACPEYNLSNLRTWRYLREEIGEDGTAVAAFTRTLDVADPDDPHLTALLGEIHRGRRENPDGSTTLWRPVGPAELELLRATGMRAWPPRLPDQPIFYPVLNEAYARQIADEWNVAASGAGYVTRFRLPTGFARRYPTCQAGGSDKLELWIPAADLDELNRHLIGPIEVLETP
;
A
#
# COMPACT_ATOMS: atom_id res chain seq x y z
N MET A 1 -20.55 -16.87 26.78
CA MET A 1 -19.61 -17.27 25.71
C MET A 1 -19.13 -15.97 25.09
N THR A 2 -17.83 -15.73 25.08
CA THR A 2 -17.26 -14.58 24.37
C THR A 2 -17.53 -14.77 22.88
N GLU A 3 -17.93 -13.71 22.18
CA GLU A 3 -18.18 -13.73 20.75
C GLU A 3 -16.91 -14.16 19.99
N ALA A 4 -17.05 -14.96 18.94
CA ALA A 4 -15.95 -15.46 18.12
C ALA A 4 -16.40 -15.59 16.67
N TRP A 5 -15.58 -15.12 15.72
CA TRP A 5 -15.84 -15.19 14.28
C TRP A 5 -14.83 -16.14 13.66
N THR A 6 -15.30 -17.32 13.28
CA THR A 6 -14.46 -18.46 12.86
C THR A 6 -14.31 -18.60 11.35
N THR A 7 -15.14 -17.93 10.54
CA THR A 7 -15.11 -18.06 9.08
C THR A 7 -15.04 -16.69 8.37
N PRO A 8 -14.50 -16.63 7.14
CA PRO A 8 -14.49 -15.40 6.34
C PRO A 8 -15.88 -14.77 6.14
N GLU A 9 -16.93 -15.58 6.01
CA GLU A 9 -18.30 -15.09 5.85
C GLU A 9 -18.78 -14.36 7.12
N GLN A 10 -18.42 -14.85 8.30
CA GLN A 10 -18.75 -14.18 9.55
C GLN A 10 -18.03 -12.83 9.68
N LEU A 11 -16.77 -12.75 9.24
CA LEU A 11 -16.02 -11.49 9.20
C LEU A 11 -16.67 -10.48 8.24
N ALA A 12 -17.11 -10.94 7.06
CA ALA A 12 -17.81 -10.09 6.09
C ALA A 12 -19.14 -9.56 6.63
N VAL A 13 -19.91 -10.40 7.34
CA VAL A 13 -21.14 -9.98 8.03
C VAL A 13 -20.82 -8.94 9.11
N LYS A 14 -19.77 -9.16 9.90
CA LYS A 14 -19.38 -8.23 10.97
C LYS A 14 -18.89 -6.89 10.44
N PHE A 15 -18.14 -6.91 9.34
CA PHE A 15 -17.79 -5.67 8.66
C PHE A 15 -19.03 -4.90 8.20
N ALA A 16 -20.03 -5.57 7.61
CA ALA A 16 -21.28 -4.92 7.21
C ALA A 16 -22.07 -4.35 8.41
N GLU A 17 -22.07 -5.05 9.54
CA GLU A 17 -22.65 -4.55 10.80
C GLU A 17 -21.93 -3.28 11.28
N PHE A 18 -20.59 -3.28 11.28
CA PHE A 18 -19.79 -2.11 11.68
C PHE A 18 -20.00 -0.93 10.73
N GLU A 19 -19.99 -1.18 9.42
CA GLU A 19 -20.27 -0.15 8.42
C GLU A 19 -21.66 0.47 8.59
N THR A 20 -22.66 -0.33 8.98
CA THR A 20 -24.02 0.19 9.28
C THR A 20 -24.08 0.97 10.59
N ALA A 21 -23.24 0.63 11.56
CA ALA A 21 -23.17 1.30 12.86
C ALA A 21 -22.40 2.62 12.79
N LEU A 22 -21.46 2.74 11.86
CA LEU A 22 -20.83 4.02 11.48
C LEU A 22 -21.89 4.94 10.87
N SER A 23 -21.69 6.27 10.94
CA SER A 23 -22.75 7.20 10.57
C SER A 23 -23.11 7.15 9.08
N ALA A 24 -24.26 7.73 8.75
CA ALA A 24 -24.68 7.96 7.38
C ALA A 24 -23.73 8.86 6.57
N HIS A 25 -22.79 9.55 7.21
CA HIS A 25 -21.80 10.42 6.57
C HIS A 25 -20.40 9.77 6.49
N TRP A 26 -20.25 8.57 7.03
CA TRP A 26 -19.00 7.83 6.93
C TRP A 26 -18.79 7.37 5.48
N GLU A 27 -17.58 7.63 4.98
CA GLU A 27 -17.14 7.21 3.65
C GLU A 27 -15.87 6.38 3.79
N ARG A 28 -15.77 5.29 3.03
CA ARG A 28 -14.58 4.44 3.03
C ARG A 28 -13.34 5.26 2.61
N PRO A 29 -12.29 5.34 3.45
CA PRO A 29 -11.02 5.97 3.08
C PRO A 29 -10.32 5.17 1.98
N LYS A 30 -9.43 5.83 1.24
CA LYS A 30 -8.49 5.18 0.30
C LYS A 30 -7.23 4.68 0.99
N ALA A 31 -6.83 5.33 2.08
CA ALA A 31 -5.77 4.88 2.95
C ALA A 31 -6.06 5.27 4.40
N TRP A 32 -5.55 4.46 5.32
CA TRP A 32 -5.58 4.77 6.75
C TRP A 32 -4.32 4.22 7.43
N GLY A 33 -4.06 4.71 8.64
CA GLY A 33 -2.97 4.20 9.46
C GLY A 33 -3.09 4.63 10.90
N ILE A 34 -2.23 4.05 11.72
CA ILE A 34 -2.05 4.36 13.13
C ILE A 34 -0.56 4.63 13.39
N MET A 35 -0.28 5.61 14.22
CA MET A 35 1.07 6.09 14.50
C MET A 35 1.18 6.60 15.94
N HIS A 36 2.40 6.64 16.47
CA HIS A 36 2.71 7.32 17.72
C HIS A 36 3.87 8.29 17.57
N GLU A 37 4.05 9.13 18.57
CA GLU A 37 5.26 9.93 18.73
C GLU A 37 6.20 9.18 19.67
N ASP A 38 7.45 8.95 19.24
CA ASP A 38 8.47 8.36 20.10
C ASP A 38 8.96 9.33 21.19
N ALA A 39 9.90 8.89 22.03
CA ALA A 39 10.45 9.71 23.11
C ALA A 39 11.13 11.01 22.65
N GLU A 40 11.51 11.10 21.37
CA GLU A 40 12.09 12.29 20.75
C GLU A 40 11.04 13.16 20.02
N GLY A 41 9.75 12.79 20.08
CA GLY A 41 8.66 13.48 19.39
C GLY A 41 8.62 13.21 17.89
N ARG A 42 9.26 12.14 17.41
CA ARG A 42 9.21 11.75 15.99
C ARG A 42 8.00 10.87 15.74
N ILE A 43 7.30 11.14 14.63
CA ILE A 43 6.17 10.31 14.21
C ILE A 43 6.70 8.97 13.70
N VAL A 44 6.24 7.89 14.33
CA VAL A 44 6.47 6.50 13.94
C VAL A 44 5.18 5.94 13.38
N VAL A 45 5.19 5.56 12.10
CA VAL A 45 4.03 4.93 11.45
C VAL A 45 4.01 3.44 11.79
N ASP A 46 3.20 3.05 12.76
CA ASP A 46 3.07 1.65 13.20
C ASP A 46 2.37 0.78 12.15
N ARG A 47 1.40 1.37 11.44
CA ARG A 47 0.70 0.74 10.33
C ARG A 47 0.20 1.77 9.34
N ALA A 48 0.31 1.45 8.04
CA ALA A 48 -0.35 2.16 6.96
C ALA A 48 -0.90 1.15 5.94
N GLU A 49 -2.11 1.37 5.48
CA GLU A 49 -2.80 0.49 4.53
C GLU A 49 -3.51 1.30 3.45
N ALA A 50 -3.51 0.81 2.21
CA ALA A 50 -4.16 1.45 1.08
C ALA A 50 -4.55 0.45 -0.02
N GLY A 51 -5.52 0.84 -0.84
CA GLY A 51 -5.94 0.04 -2.01
C GLY A 51 -6.44 -1.35 -1.63
N GLU A 52 -6.01 -2.38 -2.37
CA GLU A 52 -6.41 -3.78 -2.12
C GLU A 52 -5.83 -4.38 -0.82
N GLN A 53 -4.91 -3.67 -0.16
CA GLN A 53 -4.32 -4.09 1.12
C GLN A 53 -5.15 -3.64 2.33
N LEU A 54 -6.25 -2.91 2.11
CA LEU A 54 -7.08 -2.40 3.19
C LEU A 54 -7.78 -3.53 3.95
N ASP A 55 -7.47 -3.63 5.24
CA ASP A 55 -8.24 -4.44 6.17
C ASP A 55 -9.50 -3.68 6.60
N LEU A 56 -10.58 -3.88 5.85
CA LEU A 56 -11.83 -3.17 6.06
C LEU A 56 -12.46 -3.41 7.44
N LEU A 57 -12.25 -4.60 8.02
CA LEU A 57 -12.77 -4.93 9.34
C LEU A 57 -11.99 -4.18 10.43
N ALA A 58 -10.65 -4.19 10.36
CA ALA A 58 -9.82 -3.43 11.29
C ALA A 58 -10.06 -1.92 11.16
N MET A 59 -10.10 -1.40 9.94
CA MET A 59 -10.43 0.00 9.67
C MET A 59 -11.77 0.41 10.30
N ALA A 60 -12.81 -0.41 10.15
CA ALA A 60 -14.12 -0.13 10.74
C ALA A 60 -14.08 -0.17 12.27
N ALA A 61 -13.39 -1.16 12.87
CA ALA A 61 -13.21 -1.26 14.31
C ALA A 61 -12.48 -0.02 14.89
N LEU A 62 -11.44 0.46 14.21
CA LEU A 62 -10.72 1.67 14.61
C LEU A 62 -11.60 2.92 14.41
N SER A 63 -12.34 3.00 13.32
CA SER A 63 -13.30 4.11 13.08
C SER A 63 -14.35 4.18 14.19
N MET A 64 -14.91 3.04 14.61
CA MET A 64 -15.87 2.99 15.72
C MET A 64 -15.26 3.46 17.04
N ALA A 65 -13.99 3.13 17.30
CA ALA A 65 -13.32 3.52 18.53
C ALA A 65 -12.98 5.02 18.58
N THR A 66 -12.75 5.63 17.43
CA THR A 66 -12.38 7.05 17.30
C THR A 66 -13.55 8.02 17.13
N GLY A 67 -14.76 7.48 16.93
CA GLY A 67 -15.98 8.27 16.74
C GLY A 67 -16.31 8.52 15.27
N ASP A 68 -17.37 9.31 15.04
CA ASP A 68 -17.90 9.53 13.70
C ASP A 68 -17.02 10.45 12.87
N CYS A 69 -16.33 9.87 11.89
CA CYS A 69 -15.34 10.56 11.11
C CYS A 69 -15.72 10.55 9.62
N CYS A 70 -15.70 11.73 8.99
CA CYS A 70 -16.07 11.89 7.59
C CYS A 70 -14.91 12.48 6.79
N GLY A 71 -14.77 12.04 5.53
CA GLY A 71 -13.78 12.59 4.62
C GLY A 71 -12.34 12.18 4.95
N THR A 72 -11.42 13.15 4.95
CA THR A 72 -10.04 13.00 5.38
C THR A 72 -9.93 13.60 6.77
N TYR A 73 -9.41 12.83 7.72
CA TYR A 73 -9.37 13.24 9.11
C TYR A 73 -8.20 12.59 9.84
N VAL A 74 -7.76 13.27 10.89
CA VAL A 74 -6.72 12.84 11.81
C VAL A 74 -7.26 13.04 13.21
N THR A 75 -7.12 12.03 14.06
CA THR A 75 -7.60 12.09 15.44
C THR A 75 -6.60 11.44 16.38
N ARG A 76 -6.43 12.03 17.56
CA ARG A 76 -5.66 11.42 18.64
C ARG A 76 -6.53 10.35 19.28
N ILE A 77 -5.90 9.25 19.66
CA ILE A 77 -6.54 8.17 20.40
C ILE A 77 -5.78 7.93 21.69
N ASP A 78 -6.52 7.80 22.79
CA ASP A 78 -5.94 7.41 24.06
C ASP A 78 -5.84 5.88 24.19
N ALA A 79 -5.22 5.44 25.29
CA ALA A 79 -5.10 4.04 25.65
C ALA A 79 -6.44 3.28 25.71
N ALA A 80 -7.49 3.91 26.23
CA ALA A 80 -8.79 3.28 26.40
C ALA A 80 -9.53 3.11 25.07
N GLU A 81 -9.41 4.09 24.17
CA GLU A 81 -9.92 4.01 22.79
C GLU A 81 -9.18 2.93 22.00
N LEU A 82 -7.86 2.82 22.15
CA LEU A 82 -7.09 1.73 21.52
C LEU A 82 -7.47 0.36 22.11
N ASP A 83 -7.67 0.24 23.42
CA ASP A 83 -8.15 -0.98 24.07
C ASP A 83 -9.55 -1.38 23.54
N MET A 84 -10.43 -0.41 23.31
CA MET A 84 -11.74 -0.63 22.70
C MET A 84 -11.63 -1.11 21.25
N ALA A 85 -10.72 -0.54 20.44
CA ALA A 85 -10.47 -1.01 19.07
C ALA A 85 -9.95 -2.47 19.07
N ILE A 86 -9.00 -2.78 19.96
CA ILE A 86 -8.45 -4.14 20.14
C ILE A 86 -9.56 -5.10 20.56
N ALA A 87 -10.38 -4.75 21.54
CA ALA A 87 -11.47 -5.59 22.02
C ALA A 87 -12.54 -5.83 20.95
N THR A 88 -12.84 -4.81 20.15
CA THR A 88 -13.77 -4.90 19.01
C THR A 88 -13.28 -5.88 17.96
N LEU A 89 -11.98 -5.90 17.66
CA LEU A 89 -11.41 -6.75 16.61
C LEU A 89 -10.97 -8.15 17.09
N ALA A 90 -10.73 -8.33 18.39
CA ALA A 90 -10.24 -9.59 18.96
C ALA A 90 -11.04 -10.85 18.60
N PRO A 91 -12.39 -10.84 18.45
CA PRO A 91 -13.13 -12.03 18.03
C PRO A 91 -12.70 -12.62 16.68
N ALA A 92 -12.04 -11.83 15.82
CA ALA A 92 -11.49 -12.28 14.54
C ALA A 92 -10.31 -13.25 14.68
N GLU A 93 -9.67 -13.34 15.86
CA GLU A 93 -8.61 -14.31 16.15
C GLU A 93 -9.07 -15.76 16.00
N ALA A 94 -10.38 -16.00 16.10
CA ALA A 94 -10.95 -17.32 15.91
C ALA A 94 -10.98 -17.77 14.44
N CYS A 95 -10.77 -16.86 13.48
CA CYS A 95 -10.72 -17.18 12.06
C CYS A 95 -9.26 -17.39 11.62
N PRO A 96 -8.84 -18.63 11.26
CA PRO A 96 -7.46 -18.91 10.87
C PRO A 96 -7.05 -18.25 9.54
N GLU A 97 -8.03 -17.85 8.73
CA GLU A 97 -7.81 -17.21 7.43
C GLU A 97 -7.66 -15.67 7.55
N TYR A 98 -7.97 -15.11 8.72
CA TYR A 98 -7.88 -13.66 8.92
C TYR A 98 -6.46 -13.20 9.20
N ASN A 99 -6.04 -12.13 8.53
CA ASN A 99 -4.74 -11.53 8.76
C ASN A 99 -4.76 -10.68 10.03
N LEU A 100 -4.15 -11.19 11.10
CA LEU A 100 -4.10 -10.52 12.41
C LEU A 100 -3.03 -9.43 12.54
N SER A 101 -2.45 -8.94 11.43
CA SER A 101 -1.36 -7.96 11.48
C SER A 101 -1.78 -6.69 12.22
N ASN A 102 -2.95 -6.14 11.92
CA ASN A 102 -3.47 -4.94 12.59
C ASN A 102 -3.64 -5.15 14.10
N LEU A 103 -4.31 -6.24 14.48
CA LEU A 103 -4.54 -6.56 15.89
C LEU A 103 -3.24 -6.74 16.67
N ARG A 104 -2.22 -7.38 16.06
CA ARG A 104 -0.89 -7.52 16.68
C ARG A 104 -0.20 -6.17 16.83
N THR A 105 -0.19 -5.36 15.77
CA THR A 105 0.40 -4.01 15.82
C THR A 105 -0.26 -3.16 16.89
N TRP A 106 -1.59 -3.15 16.99
CA TRP A 106 -2.30 -2.37 18.00
C TRP A 106 -1.96 -2.81 19.43
N ARG A 107 -1.77 -4.11 19.67
CA ARG A 107 -1.34 -4.61 20.99
C ARG A 107 0.08 -4.17 21.34
N TYR A 108 1.02 -4.23 20.41
CA TYR A 108 2.37 -3.70 20.63
C TYR A 108 2.37 -2.19 20.86
N LEU A 109 1.64 -1.45 20.03
CA LEU A 109 1.48 -0.02 20.18
C LEU A 109 0.85 0.34 21.54
N ARG A 110 -0.14 -0.43 21.99
CA ARG A 110 -0.76 -0.24 23.29
C ARG A 110 0.26 -0.39 24.42
N GLU A 111 1.16 -1.36 24.34
CA GLU A 111 2.27 -1.50 25.30
C GLU A 111 3.23 -0.31 25.23
N GLU A 112 3.57 0.15 24.02
CA GLU A 112 4.51 1.25 23.78
C GLU A 112 4.01 2.59 24.35
N ILE A 113 2.74 2.94 24.12
CA ILE A 113 2.19 4.22 24.59
C ILE A 113 1.93 4.24 26.12
N GLY A 114 1.83 3.09 26.79
CA GLY A 114 1.57 3.02 28.23
C GLY A 114 0.18 3.57 28.63
N GLU A 115 -0.10 3.70 29.93
CA GLU A 115 -1.44 4.09 30.42
C GLU A 115 -1.87 5.51 30.04
N ASP A 116 -0.94 6.46 30.05
CA ASP A 116 -1.21 7.89 29.83
C ASP A 116 -0.81 8.38 28.43
N GLY A 117 -0.29 7.49 27.57
CA GLY A 117 0.13 7.85 26.22
C GLY A 117 -1.02 7.87 25.23
N THR A 118 -0.70 8.38 24.04
CA THR A 118 -1.64 8.54 22.95
C THR A 118 -1.02 8.09 21.65
N ALA A 119 -1.85 7.53 20.77
CA ALA A 119 -1.53 7.34 19.37
C ALA A 119 -2.35 8.33 18.52
N VAL A 120 -2.15 8.27 17.21
CA VAL A 120 -2.89 9.04 16.22
C VAL A 120 -3.39 8.09 15.15
N ALA A 121 -4.67 8.19 14.84
CA ALA A 121 -5.29 7.51 13.71
C ALA A 121 -5.52 8.53 12.59
N ALA A 122 -5.06 8.20 11.38
CA ALA A 122 -5.15 9.08 10.22
C ALA A 122 -5.83 8.35 9.06
N PHE A 123 -6.75 9.04 8.38
CA PHE A 123 -7.58 8.49 7.33
C PHE A 123 -7.69 9.50 6.18
N THR A 124 -7.52 9.04 4.94
CA THR A 124 -7.51 9.91 3.76
C THR A 124 -8.30 9.32 2.60
N ARG A 125 -8.94 10.20 1.81
CA ARG A 125 -9.67 9.83 0.58
C ARG A 125 -8.81 9.93 -0.68
N THR A 126 -7.54 10.26 -0.53
CA THR A 126 -6.58 10.38 -1.62
C THR A 126 -5.31 9.61 -1.29
N LEU A 127 -4.70 9.03 -2.32
CA LEU A 127 -3.35 8.50 -2.27
C LEU A 127 -2.34 9.51 -2.82
N ASP A 128 -2.75 10.72 -3.19
CA ASP A 128 -1.81 11.81 -3.45
C ASP A 128 -1.72 12.70 -2.20
N VAL A 129 -1.37 13.97 -2.34
CA VAL A 129 -1.36 14.92 -1.22
C VAL A 129 -2.77 15.14 -0.68
N ALA A 130 -2.96 14.88 0.62
CA ALA A 130 -4.22 15.10 1.33
C ALA A 130 -4.26 16.49 1.99
N ASP A 131 -3.46 16.68 3.03
CA ASP A 131 -3.15 17.98 3.62
C ASP A 131 -1.61 18.04 3.82
N PRO A 132 -0.88 18.89 3.09
CA PRO A 132 0.57 18.97 3.19
C PRO A 132 1.06 19.60 4.50
N ASP A 133 0.20 20.30 5.24
CA ASP A 133 0.55 20.95 6.50
C ASP A 133 0.31 20.03 7.71
N ASP A 134 -0.43 18.92 7.53
CA ASP A 134 -0.61 17.90 8.56
C ASP A 134 0.53 16.85 8.50
N PRO A 135 1.36 16.75 9.56
CA PRO A 135 2.51 15.86 9.56
C PRO A 135 2.13 14.37 9.63
N HIS A 136 0.95 14.03 10.16
CA HIS A 136 0.47 12.65 10.26
C HIS A 136 -0.07 12.15 8.92
N LEU A 137 -0.80 12.98 8.17
CA LEU A 137 -1.21 12.65 6.80
C LEU A 137 0.00 12.54 5.88
N THR A 138 0.98 13.43 6.06
CA THR A 138 2.26 13.36 5.34
C THR A 138 3.02 12.07 5.67
N ALA A 139 3.11 11.69 6.94
CA ALA A 139 3.77 10.45 7.37
C ALA A 139 3.04 9.21 6.82
N LEU A 140 1.70 9.17 6.91
CA LEU A 140 0.86 8.10 6.36
C LEU A 140 1.13 7.90 4.86
N LEU A 141 1.00 8.97 4.08
CA LEU A 141 1.19 8.91 2.62
C LEU A 141 2.65 8.63 2.25
N GLY A 142 3.60 9.11 3.05
CA GLY A 142 5.02 8.78 2.92
C GLY A 142 5.27 7.27 3.03
N GLU A 143 4.64 6.61 4.01
CA GLU A 143 4.75 5.16 4.20
C GLU A 143 4.03 4.38 3.08
N ILE A 144 2.83 4.81 2.67
CA ILE A 144 2.11 4.24 1.51
C ILE A 144 2.96 4.31 0.23
N HIS A 145 3.79 5.35 0.10
CA HIS A 145 4.67 5.58 -1.05
C HIS A 145 6.12 5.17 -0.83
N ARG A 146 6.43 4.45 0.25
CA ARG A 146 7.81 4.13 0.62
C ARG A 146 8.60 3.52 -0.53
N GLY A 147 9.90 3.82 -0.56
CA GLY A 147 10.84 3.27 -1.54
C GLY A 147 10.75 3.85 -2.96
N ARG A 148 9.82 4.76 -3.25
CA ARG A 148 9.73 5.40 -4.57
C ARG A 148 10.88 6.37 -4.83
N ARG A 149 11.32 6.41 -6.08
CA ARG A 149 12.19 7.48 -6.59
C ARG A 149 11.35 8.56 -7.28
N GLU A 150 10.82 9.48 -6.48
CA GLU A 150 10.15 10.68 -6.98
C GLU A 150 11.20 11.78 -7.28
N ASN A 151 11.11 12.37 -8.47
CA ASN A 151 12.07 13.32 -9.00
C ASN A 151 11.55 14.76 -8.86
N PRO A 152 12.43 15.77 -8.79
CA PRO A 152 12.03 17.18 -8.68
C PRO A 152 11.18 17.71 -9.86
N ASP A 153 11.20 17.03 -11.01
CA ASP A 153 10.39 17.38 -12.18
C ASP A 153 8.95 16.84 -12.12
N GLY A 154 8.55 16.25 -10.99
CA GLY A 154 7.22 15.68 -10.79
C GLY A 154 7.03 14.32 -11.47
N SER A 155 8.12 13.61 -11.77
CA SER A 155 8.09 12.24 -12.29
C SER A 155 8.57 11.21 -11.27
N THR A 156 8.07 9.98 -11.36
CA THR A 156 8.56 8.84 -10.59
C THR A 156 9.33 7.90 -11.51
N THR A 157 10.56 7.56 -11.11
CA THR A 157 11.38 6.56 -11.83
C THR A 157 11.02 5.16 -11.37
N LEU A 158 10.79 4.28 -12.32
CA LEU A 158 10.47 2.88 -12.11
C LEU A 158 11.36 2.00 -12.98
N TRP A 159 11.55 0.75 -12.54
CA TRP A 159 12.33 -0.23 -13.29
C TRP A 159 11.49 -1.45 -13.56
N ARG A 160 11.84 -2.16 -14.63
CA ARG A 160 11.30 -3.48 -14.87
C ARG A 160 12.35 -4.38 -15.54
N PRO A 161 12.63 -5.56 -14.98
CA PRO A 161 13.42 -6.56 -15.68
C PRO A 161 12.59 -7.17 -16.80
N VAL A 162 13.19 -7.38 -17.98
CA VAL A 162 12.54 -8.01 -19.14
C VAL A 162 13.42 -9.12 -19.71
N GLY A 163 12.80 -10.14 -20.29
CA GLY A 163 13.49 -11.12 -21.13
C GLY A 163 13.61 -10.65 -22.59
N PRO A 164 14.34 -11.39 -23.45
CA PRO A 164 14.55 -11.01 -24.86
C PRO A 164 13.25 -10.83 -25.65
N ALA A 165 12.28 -11.73 -25.47
CA ALA A 165 11.02 -11.68 -26.22
C ALA A 165 10.20 -10.41 -25.91
N GLU A 166 10.15 -10.01 -24.64
CA GLU A 166 9.45 -8.79 -24.23
C GLU A 166 10.22 -7.54 -24.68
N LEU A 167 11.56 -7.57 -24.67
CA LEU A 167 12.37 -6.49 -25.22
C LEU A 167 12.12 -6.27 -26.72
N GLU A 168 11.94 -7.33 -27.51
CA GLU A 168 11.57 -7.19 -28.92
C GLU A 168 10.19 -6.54 -29.10
N LEU A 169 9.22 -6.88 -28.24
CA LEU A 169 7.91 -6.21 -28.24
C LEU A 169 8.03 -4.72 -27.91
N LEU A 170 8.90 -4.35 -26.96
CA LEU A 170 9.20 -2.94 -26.67
C LEU A 170 9.85 -2.24 -27.88
N ARG A 171 10.81 -2.90 -28.56
CA ARG A 171 11.45 -2.35 -29.76
C ARG A 171 10.43 -2.11 -30.88
N ALA A 172 9.46 -3.01 -31.05
CA ALA A 172 8.39 -2.86 -32.03
C ALA A 172 7.49 -1.63 -31.77
N THR A 173 7.38 -1.17 -30.53
CA THR A 173 6.66 0.08 -30.18
C THR A 173 7.58 1.31 -30.17
N GLY A 174 8.83 1.19 -30.62
CA GLY A 174 9.83 2.24 -30.54
C GLY A 174 10.23 2.58 -29.10
N MET A 175 10.10 1.62 -28.18
CA MET A 175 10.30 1.79 -26.73
C MET A 175 9.30 2.77 -26.10
N ARG A 176 8.09 2.95 -26.65
CA ARG A 176 7.12 3.94 -26.14
C ARG A 176 5.86 3.35 -25.52
N ALA A 177 5.76 2.03 -25.46
CA ALA A 177 4.64 1.34 -24.82
C ALA A 177 5.04 -0.05 -24.35
N TRP A 178 4.60 -0.41 -23.14
CA TRP A 178 4.58 -1.77 -22.63
C TRP A 178 3.59 -2.63 -23.42
N PRO A 179 3.95 -3.87 -23.81
CA PRO A 179 3.01 -4.76 -24.49
C PRO A 179 1.87 -5.16 -23.55
N PRO A 180 0.67 -5.46 -24.09
CA PRO A 180 -0.45 -5.98 -23.31
C PRO A 180 -0.05 -7.21 -22.49
N ARG A 181 -0.62 -7.33 -21.28
CA ARG A 181 -0.46 -8.54 -20.45
C ARG A 181 -1.22 -9.71 -21.05
N LEU A 182 -0.76 -10.93 -20.76
CA LEU A 182 -1.51 -12.13 -21.09
C LEU A 182 -2.77 -12.24 -20.20
N PRO A 183 -3.85 -12.93 -20.64
CA PRO A 183 -5.09 -13.04 -19.86
C PRO A 183 -4.91 -13.62 -18.45
N ASP A 184 -3.90 -14.45 -18.24
CA ASP A 184 -3.53 -15.06 -16.97
C ASP A 184 -2.62 -14.17 -16.09
N GLN A 185 -2.26 -12.98 -16.57
CA GLN A 185 -1.39 -12.02 -15.89
C GLN A 185 -2.23 -10.80 -15.45
N PRO A 186 -2.89 -10.83 -14.29
CA PRO A 186 -3.83 -9.80 -13.87
C PRO A 186 -3.17 -8.46 -13.53
N ILE A 187 -1.86 -8.47 -13.30
CA ILE A 187 -1.09 -7.29 -12.88
C ILE A 187 0.15 -7.05 -13.76
N PHE A 188 0.50 -5.78 -13.90
CA PHE A 188 1.77 -5.26 -14.36
C PHE A 188 2.53 -4.71 -13.14
N TYR A 189 3.74 -5.20 -12.89
CA TYR A 189 4.48 -4.90 -11.67
C TYR A 189 5.87 -4.32 -11.96
N PRO A 190 6.03 -3.00 -12.01
CA PRO A 190 7.35 -2.39 -11.98
C PRO A 190 7.91 -2.39 -10.56
N VAL A 191 9.23 -2.52 -10.45
CA VAL A 191 9.96 -2.46 -9.18
C VAL A 191 10.43 -1.04 -8.88
N LEU A 192 10.61 -0.72 -7.60
CA LEU A 192 10.93 0.63 -7.14
C LEU A 192 12.44 0.94 -7.06
N ASN A 193 13.30 -0.05 -7.32
CA ASN A 193 14.75 0.18 -7.31
C ASN A 193 15.48 -0.69 -8.35
N GLU A 194 16.60 -0.14 -8.85
CA GLU A 194 17.40 -0.76 -9.90
C GLU A 194 18.09 -2.05 -9.45
N ALA A 195 18.58 -2.11 -8.20
CA ALA A 195 19.30 -3.27 -7.68
C ALA A 195 18.40 -4.51 -7.67
N TYR A 196 17.14 -4.34 -7.25
CA TYR A 196 16.14 -5.40 -7.29
C TYR A 196 15.78 -5.80 -8.72
N ALA A 197 15.68 -4.83 -9.64
CA ALA A 197 15.48 -5.14 -11.06
C ALA A 197 16.63 -5.99 -11.63
N ARG A 198 17.88 -5.66 -11.30
CA ARG A 198 19.07 -6.43 -11.70
C ARG A 198 19.01 -7.85 -11.12
N GLN A 199 18.71 -7.98 -9.83
CA GLN A 199 18.58 -9.29 -9.18
C GLN A 199 17.59 -10.21 -9.92
N ILE A 200 16.40 -9.71 -10.26
CA ILE A 200 15.39 -10.49 -10.99
C ILE A 200 15.90 -10.84 -12.41
N ALA A 201 16.56 -9.89 -13.09
CA ALA A 201 17.09 -10.14 -14.43
C ALA A 201 18.14 -11.26 -14.42
N ASP A 202 19.07 -11.23 -13.47
CA ASP A 202 20.17 -12.19 -13.36
C ASP A 202 19.70 -13.56 -12.86
N GLU A 203 18.88 -13.59 -11.81
CA GLU A 203 18.49 -14.87 -11.19
C GLU A 203 17.42 -15.60 -12.00
N TRP A 204 16.46 -14.88 -12.59
CA TRP A 204 15.25 -15.49 -13.16
C TRP A 204 15.25 -15.43 -14.68
N ASN A 205 15.51 -14.26 -15.29
CA ASN A 205 15.40 -14.13 -16.75
C ASN A 205 16.55 -14.83 -17.49
N VAL A 206 17.78 -14.78 -16.97
CA VAL A 206 18.91 -15.54 -17.53
C VAL A 206 18.64 -17.04 -17.44
N ALA A 207 18.12 -17.53 -16.31
CA ALA A 207 17.79 -18.94 -16.14
C ALA A 207 16.67 -19.40 -17.11
N ALA A 208 15.65 -18.56 -17.32
CA ALA A 208 14.49 -18.91 -18.15
C ALA A 208 14.73 -18.74 -19.66
N SER A 209 15.55 -17.77 -20.06
CA SER A 209 15.62 -17.32 -21.46
C SER A 209 17.04 -17.03 -21.99
N GLY A 210 18.06 -17.28 -21.17
CA GLY A 210 19.47 -17.10 -21.52
C GLY A 210 19.98 -15.66 -21.42
N ALA A 211 19.10 -14.67 -21.22
CA ALA A 211 19.47 -13.28 -20.97
C ALA A 211 18.39 -12.55 -20.18
N GLY A 212 18.80 -11.56 -19.38
CA GLY A 212 17.91 -10.61 -18.71
C GLY A 212 18.35 -9.19 -19.02
N TYR A 213 17.39 -8.27 -19.14
CA TYR A 213 17.67 -6.86 -19.36
C TYR A 213 16.95 -6.04 -18.30
N VAL A 214 17.61 -5.00 -17.80
CA VAL A 214 16.98 -4.03 -16.91
C VAL A 214 16.53 -2.83 -17.72
N THR A 215 15.24 -2.51 -17.61
CA THR A 215 14.67 -1.30 -18.20
C THR A 215 14.32 -0.28 -17.13
N ARG A 216 14.32 0.99 -17.51
CA ARG A 216 13.91 2.14 -16.72
C ARG A 216 12.87 2.94 -17.49
N PHE A 217 11.87 3.44 -16.79
CA PHE A 217 10.89 4.36 -17.36
C PHE A 217 10.40 5.34 -16.30
N ARG A 218 9.70 6.39 -16.75
CA ARG A 218 9.16 7.45 -15.88
C ARG A 218 7.67 7.64 -16.11
N LEU A 219 6.95 7.89 -15.04
CA LEU A 219 5.53 8.27 -15.03
C LEU A 219 5.37 9.58 -14.25
N PRO A 220 4.32 10.38 -14.46
CA PRO A 220 3.98 11.48 -13.57
C PRO A 220 3.79 10.95 -12.16
N THR A 221 4.33 11.64 -11.16
CA THR A 221 4.26 11.20 -9.76
C THR A 221 2.83 11.05 -9.27
N GLY A 222 1.94 12.00 -9.60
CA GLY A 222 0.52 11.90 -9.26
C GLY A 222 -0.18 10.70 -9.91
N PHE A 223 0.28 10.23 -11.08
CA PHE A 223 -0.23 9.00 -11.69
C PHE A 223 0.30 7.77 -10.95
N ALA A 224 1.60 7.72 -10.67
CA ALA A 224 2.22 6.59 -9.97
C ALA A 224 1.66 6.41 -8.54
N ARG A 225 1.36 7.49 -7.82
CA ARG A 225 0.77 7.49 -6.47
C ARG A 225 -0.64 6.90 -6.40
N ARG A 226 -1.33 6.68 -7.53
CA ARG A 226 -2.61 5.96 -7.56
C ARG A 226 -2.49 4.50 -7.11
N TYR A 227 -1.28 3.93 -7.18
CA TYR A 227 -0.99 2.56 -6.79
C TYR A 227 -0.10 2.61 -5.54
N PRO A 228 -0.49 2.02 -4.40
CA PRO A 228 0.34 1.98 -3.20
C PRO A 228 1.59 1.10 -3.40
N THR A 229 2.61 1.28 -2.57
CA THR A 229 3.80 0.44 -2.62
C THR A 229 3.48 -0.94 -2.02
N CYS A 230 3.72 -2.00 -2.79
CA CYS A 230 3.58 -3.38 -2.36
C CYS A 230 4.95 -3.99 -2.03
N GLN A 231 4.97 -4.96 -1.11
CA GLN A 231 6.16 -5.74 -0.78
C GLN A 231 5.94 -7.19 -1.21
N ALA A 232 6.69 -7.64 -2.21
CA ALA A 232 6.57 -8.98 -2.77
C ALA A 232 7.43 -10.04 -2.04
N GLY A 233 8.28 -9.62 -1.09
CA GLY A 233 9.20 -10.49 -0.37
C GLY A 233 9.97 -9.76 0.71
N GLY A 234 11.30 -9.94 0.80
CA GLY A 234 12.18 -9.21 1.73
C GLY A 234 11.95 -7.69 1.74
N SER A 235 12.49 -7.00 2.75
CA SER A 235 12.21 -5.58 3.03
C SER A 235 12.54 -4.61 1.87
N ASP A 236 13.43 -5.02 0.96
CA ASP A 236 13.91 -4.29 -0.20
C ASP A 236 13.16 -4.62 -1.52
N LYS A 237 12.27 -5.62 -1.50
CA LYS A 237 11.52 -6.10 -2.67
C LYS A 237 10.20 -5.36 -2.83
N LEU A 238 10.31 -4.10 -3.27
CA LEU A 238 9.19 -3.18 -3.39
C LEU A 238 8.76 -2.98 -4.84
N GLU A 239 7.44 -2.97 -5.04
CA GLU A 239 6.78 -2.97 -6.35
C GLU A 239 5.55 -2.06 -6.35
N LEU A 240 5.09 -1.67 -7.53
CA LEU A 240 3.71 -1.25 -7.73
C LEU A 240 2.94 -2.41 -8.33
N TRP A 241 1.75 -2.73 -7.84
CA TRP A 241 0.86 -3.68 -8.49
C TRP A 241 -0.21 -2.93 -9.25
N ILE A 242 -0.02 -2.82 -10.57
CA ILE A 242 -0.89 -2.06 -11.47
C ILE A 242 -1.80 -3.05 -12.18
N PRO A 243 -3.14 -2.92 -12.11
CA PRO A 243 -4.05 -3.80 -12.85
C PRO A 243 -3.71 -3.83 -14.34
N ALA A 244 -3.76 -5.00 -14.95
CA ALA A 244 -3.49 -5.15 -16.39
C ALA A 244 -4.43 -4.28 -17.25
N ALA A 245 -5.66 -4.04 -16.78
CA ALA A 245 -6.64 -3.15 -17.39
C ALA A 245 -6.17 -1.69 -17.45
N ASP A 246 -5.30 -1.25 -16.54
CA ASP A 246 -4.80 0.11 -16.47
C ASP A 246 -3.55 0.32 -17.36
N LEU A 247 -3.01 -0.75 -17.96
CA LEU A 247 -1.74 -0.68 -18.68
C LEU A 247 -1.81 0.23 -19.92
N ASP A 248 -2.96 0.27 -20.60
CA ASP A 248 -3.18 1.21 -21.70
C ASP A 248 -3.16 2.67 -21.22
N GLU A 249 -3.67 2.95 -20.02
CA GLU A 249 -3.59 4.28 -19.42
C GLU A 249 -2.17 4.61 -18.99
N LEU A 250 -1.46 3.66 -18.39
CA LEU A 250 -0.05 3.81 -18.03
C LEU A 250 0.79 4.16 -19.27
N ASN A 251 0.59 3.47 -20.38
CA ASN A 251 1.30 3.73 -21.63
C ASN A 251 1.09 5.15 -22.16
N ARG A 252 -0.11 5.72 -21.98
CA ARG A 252 -0.40 7.13 -22.33
C ARG A 252 0.33 8.13 -21.42
N HIS A 253 0.70 7.71 -20.22
CA HIS A 253 1.39 8.54 -19.23
C HIS A 253 2.92 8.36 -19.22
N LEU A 254 3.50 7.51 -20.08
CA LEU A 254 4.95 7.35 -20.15
C LEU A 254 5.64 8.68 -20.51
N ILE A 255 6.61 9.07 -19.69
CA ILE A 255 7.45 10.25 -19.90
C ILE A 255 8.71 9.82 -20.63
N GLY A 256 8.76 10.08 -21.94
CA GLY A 256 9.88 9.69 -22.79
C GLY A 256 9.86 8.19 -23.15
N PRO A 257 10.93 7.69 -23.79
CA PRO A 257 11.06 6.26 -24.10
C PRO A 257 11.42 5.45 -22.85
N ILE A 258 11.11 4.16 -22.90
CA ILE A 258 11.63 3.14 -21.99
C ILE A 258 13.11 2.93 -22.34
N GLU A 259 13.97 3.03 -21.34
CA GLU A 259 15.42 3.01 -21.50
C GLU A 259 15.97 1.66 -21.05
N VAL A 260 16.85 1.02 -21.82
CA VAL A 260 17.59 -0.17 -21.38
C VAL A 260 18.85 0.32 -20.67
N LEU A 261 19.07 -0.11 -19.43
CA LEU A 261 20.20 0.36 -18.62
C LEU A 261 21.49 -0.41 -18.92
N GLU A 262 21.39 -1.72 -19.12
CA GLU A 262 22.51 -2.59 -19.48
C GLU A 262 22.04 -3.62 -20.50
N THR A 263 22.83 -3.80 -21.56
CA THR A 263 22.82 -4.97 -22.44
C THR A 263 23.94 -5.90 -21.98
N PRO A 264 23.69 -7.22 -21.83
CA PRO A 264 24.73 -8.21 -21.55
C PRO A 264 25.90 -8.14 -22.53
#